data_AF-A0A396L4Q1-F1
#
_entry.id   AF-A0A396L4Q1-F1
#
_cell.length_a   1.000
_cell.length_b   1.000
_cell.length_c   1.000
_cell.angle_alpha   90.00
_cell.angle_beta   90.00
_cell.angle_gamma   90.00
#
_symmetry.space_group_name_H-M   'P 1'
#
loop_
_entity.id
_entity.type
_entity.pdbx_description
1 polymer ?
#
loop_
_entity_poly.entity_id
_entity_poly.type
_entity_poly.pdbx_seq_one_letter_code
_entity_poly.pdbx_strand_id
1 'polypeptide(L)'
;MKTRQYVEVNGRKILLRPKVNLEIDENGYYRRQKNRFTEHFGTKLHPIEKDRYILFWSKGCAWSNRVAIVITLLGLEETIKTEVVDWSENEDLGWEFVNSPSHINAETGAQFLSELYYNTDPEYLGRTTVPAIVDYKTNTIVNNDFRFLTNYLETEFREYHMGNAPDLYPYELRKQIDDMNEWLYVNVNDAIYRTCFANSVEAYNEGYNTFFSALDALDDRLSEQRFLLGDYVMDSDIRLYSTLVRMDLNYLRHIGPSKRRLVDYKNLWEYCRELYQIPAFSSNTYFQELAAVGDKRFKFNPYYDMVVPQTDYEKIWSDPTNRCALSKRDKGIFLKEGRFS
;
A
#
# COMPACT_ATOMS: atom_id res chain seq x y z
N MET A 1 15.86 8.12 30.10
CA MET A 1 14.49 7.81 29.68
C MET A 1 13.89 9.07 29.07
N LYS A 2 13.44 9.05 27.80
CA LYS A 2 12.66 10.18 27.27
C LYS A 2 11.32 10.19 28.00
N THR A 3 10.96 11.30 28.63
CA THR A 3 9.67 11.44 29.32
C THR A 3 8.54 11.31 28.30
N ARG A 4 7.69 10.31 28.48
CA ARG A 4 6.50 10.13 27.64
C ARG A 4 5.52 11.26 27.88
N GLN A 5 5.03 11.84 26.81
CA GLN A 5 4.06 12.92 26.85
C GLN A 5 2.67 12.37 26.49
N TYR A 6 1.65 12.89 27.16
CA TYR A 6 0.27 12.50 26.93
C TYR A 6 -0.54 13.74 26.61
N VAL A 7 -1.63 13.55 25.87
CA VAL A 7 -2.64 14.56 25.61
C VAL A 7 -4.01 14.01 26.00
N GLU A 8 -4.90 14.89 26.43
CA GLU A 8 -6.30 14.52 26.68
C GLU A 8 -7.10 14.72 25.39
N VAL A 9 -7.78 13.66 24.95
CA VAL A 9 -8.69 13.68 23.79
C VAL A 9 -10.01 13.08 24.23
N ASN A 10 -11.10 13.85 24.20
CA ASN A 10 -12.43 13.40 24.61
C ASN A 10 -12.44 12.75 26.03
N GLY A 11 -11.68 13.30 26.98
CA GLY A 11 -11.55 12.76 28.34
C GLY A 11 -10.66 11.51 28.46
N ARG A 12 -10.02 11.05 27.37
CA ARG A 12 -9.08 9.93 27.37
C ARG A 12 -7.64 10.45 27.38
N LYS A 13 -6.79 9.80 28.17
CA LYS A 13 -5.35 10.08 28.19
C LYS A 13 -4.65 9.28 27.11
N ILE A 14 -4.26 9.94 26.02
CA ILE A 14 -3.63 9.31 24.86
C ILE A 14 -2.12 9.60 24.86
N LEU A 15 -1.32 8.56 24.61
CA LEU A 15 0.13 8.68 24.51
C LEU A 15 0.53 9.32 23.18
N LEU A 16 1.33 10.39 23.23
CA LEU A 16 1.87 11.03 22.04
C LEU A 16 3.00 10.19 21.43
N ARG A 17 3.06 10.17 20.10
CA ARG A 17 4.16 9.53 19.38
C ARG A 17 5.47 10.25 19.63
N PRO A 18 6.59 9.53 19.79
CA PRO A 18 7.89 10.16 19.88
C PRO A 18 8.21 10.97 18.62
N LYS A 19 8.57 12.24 18.80
CA LYS A 19 9.15 13.07 17.73
C LYS A 19 10.57 12.61 17.46
N VAL A 20 10.74 11.70 16.51
CA VAL A 20 12.06 11.25 16.09
C VAL A 20 12.10 11.25 14.57
N ASN A 21 12.90 12.14 13.97
CA ASN A 21 13.15 12.12 12.53
C ASN A 21 14.21 11.03 12.24
N LEU A 22 13.80 9.77 12.34
CA LEU A 22 14.69 8.59 12.21
C LEU A 22 15.00 8.21 10.77
N GLU A 23 14.31 8.82 9.80
CA GLU A 23 14.33 8.32 8.43
C GLU A 23 15.19 9.16 7.49
N ILE A 24 15.94 10.15 7.98
CA ILE A 24 16.91 10.90 7.18
C ILE A 24 18.28 10.71 7.83
N ASP A 25 19.23 10.16 7.08
CA ASP A 25 20.61 10.02 7.54
C ASP A 25 21.40 11.33 7.44
N GLU A 26 22.62 11.33 7.98
CA GLU A 26 23.50 12.50 8.00
C GLU A 26 23.86 13.05 6.61
N ASN A 27 23.73 12.23 5.57
CA ASN A 27 24.00 12.60 4.18
C ASN A 27 22.72 13.03 3.42
N GLY A 28 21.59 13.13 4.13
CA GLY A 28 20.30 13.52 3.57
C GLY A 28 19.56 12.42 2.84
N TYR A 29 19.97 11.15 2.95
CA TYR A 29 19.26 10.04 2.33
C TYR A 29 18.08 9.60 3.20
N TYR A 30 16.96 9.36 2.53
CA TYR A 30 15.83 8.69 3.14
C TYR A 30 16.16 7.22 3.46
N ARG A 31 15.99 6.83 4.72
CA ARG A 31 16.13 5.48 5.25
C ARG A 31 14.82 5.08 5.89
N ARG A 32 14.01 4.30 5.17
CA ARG A 32 12.73 3.82 5.68
C ARG A 32 12.89 3.09 7.01
N GLN A 33 12.01 3.39 7.96
CA GLN A 33 11.90 2.67 9.21
C GLN A 33 11.65 1.18 8.96
N LYS A 34 12.34 0.32 9.72
CA LYS A 34 12.14 -1.13 9.69
C LYS A 34 10.79 -1.52 10.31
N ASN A 35 10.20 -2.59 9.81
CA ASN A 35 9.01 -3.20 10.41
C ASN A 35 9.32 -3.72 11.82
N ARG A 36 8.34 -3.69 12.72
CA ARG A 36 8.52 -4.05 14.14
C ARG A 36 7.70 -5.27 14.53
N PHE A 37 6.45 -5.32 14.11
CA PHE A 37 5.53 -6.42 14.40
C PHE A 37 5.47 -7.29 13.15
N THR A 38 6.14 -8.43 13.21
CA THR A 38 6.39 -9.31 12.06
C THR A 38 5.98 -10.74 12.38
N GLU A 39 5.05 -10.92 13.31
CA GLU A 39 4.66 -12.24 13.77
C GLU A 39 3.97 -13.04 12.65
N HIS A 40 4.16 -14.35 12.67
CA HIS A 40 3.57 -15.29 11.72
C HIS A 40 2.13 -15.65 12.14
N PHE A 41 1.27 -15.76 11.13
CA PHE A 41 -0.08 -16.33 11.27
C PHE A 41 -0.04 -17.85 11.26
N GLY A 42 -1.13 -18.51 11.66
CA GLY A 42 -1.23 -19.98 11.74
C GLY A 42 -0.48 -20.58 12.94
N THR A 43 0.02 -19.74 13.84
CA THR A 43 0.72 -20.16 15.06
C THR A 43 -0.28 -20.34 16.21
N LYS A 44 0.15 -20.96 17.32
CA LYS A 44 -0.68 -21.04 18.54
C LYS A 44 -1.06 -19.64 19.08
N LEU A 45 -0.18 -18.65 18.91
CA LEU A 45 -0.41 -17.28 19.37
C LEU A 45 -1.32 -16.51 18.42
N HIS A 46 -1.18 -16.74 17.11
CA HIS A 46 -1.93 -16.08 16.06
C HIS A 46 -2.58 -17.12 15.11
N PRO A 47 -3.57 -17.89 15.60
CA PRO A 47 -4.24 -18.91 14.79
C PRO A 47 -5.13 -18.28 13.72
N ILE A 48 -5.27 -18.93 12.57
CA ILE A 48 -6.20 -18.49 11.52
C ILE A 48 -7.62 -18.73 12.02
N GLU A 49 -8.33 -17.65 12.32
CA GLU A 49 -9.70 -17.68 12.82
C GLU A 49 -10.50 -16.55 12.17
N LYS A 50 -11.72 -16.85 11.70
CA LYS A 50 -12.71 -15.83 11.37
C LYS A 50 -13.03 -14.99 12.62
N ASP A 51 -13.37 -13.72 12.41
CA ASP A 51 -13.77 -12.79 13.46
C ASP A 51 -12.71 -12.64 14.56
N ARG A 52 -11.45 -12.49 14.15
CA ARG A 52 -10.32 -12.22 15.05
C ARG A 52 -9.43 -11.07 14.59
N TYR A 53 -9.28 -10.91 13.28
CA TYR A 53 -8.34 -9.96 12.70
C TYR A 53 -9.05 -8.79 12.04
N ILE A 54 -8.47 -7.60 12.20
CA ILE A 54 -8.84 -6.40 11.46
C ILE A 54 -7.59 -5.79 10.80
N LEU A 55 -7.69 -5.47 9.52
CA LEU A 55 -6.71 -4.66 8.80
C LEU A 55 -7.07 -3.18 8.94
N PHE A 56 -6.15 -2.41 9.51
CA PHE A 56 -6.17 -0.95 9.40
C PHE A 56 -5.29 -0.50 8.22
N TRP A 57 -5.87 0.31 7.34
CA TRP A 57 -5.21 0.79 6.12
C TRP A 57 -5.65 2.22 5.76
N SER A 58 -4.91 2.89 4.87
CA SER A 58 -5.28 4.23 4.39
C SER A 58 -5.35 4.26 2.87
N LYS A 59 -6.37 4.95 2.33
CA LYS A 59 -6.56 5.15 0.88
C LYS A 59 -5.36 5.83 0.23
N GLY A 60 -4.71 6.78 0.92
CA GLY A 60 -3.53 7.48 0.43
C GLY A 60 -2.24 6.64 0.45
N CYS A 61 -2.16 5.58 1.26
CA CYS A 61 -0.92 4.82 1.45
C CYS A 61 -0.76 3.66 0.44
N ALA A 62 0.28 3.74 -0.41
CA ALA A 62 0.59 2.70 -1.40
C ALA A 62 0.83 1.32 -0.77
N TRP A 63 1.48 1.27 0.40
CA TRP A 63 1.83 0.01 1.08
C TRP A 63 0.58 -0.72 1.57
N SER A 64 -0.34 0.01 2.21
CA SER A 64 -1.54 -0.61 2.78
C SER A 64 -2.60 -0.89 1.72
N ASN A 65 -2.62 -0.09 0.64
CA ASN A 65 -3.52 -0.32 -0.49
C ASN A 65 -3.28 -1.67 -1.18
N ARG A 66 -2.02 -2.15 -1.25
CA ARG A 66 -1.70 -3.50 -1.74
C ARG A 66 -2.46 -4.58 -0.98
N VAL A 67 -2.44 -4.48 0.35
CA VAL A 67 -3.06 -5.46 1.23
C VAL A 67 -4.58 -5.43 1.08
N ALA A 68 -5.18 -4.24 0.96
CA ALA A 68 -6.62 -4.11 0.71
C ALA A 68 -7.05 -4.74 -0.65
N ILE A 69 -6.26 -4.51 -1.71
CA ILE A 69 -6.47 -5.15 -3.01
C ILE A 69 -6.36 -6.68 -2.89
N VAL A 70 -5.33 -7.19 -2.20
CA VAL A 70 -5.14 -8.64 -1.99
C VAL A 70 -6.29 -9.25 -1.19
N ILE A 71 -6.75 -8.61 -0.11
CA ILE A 71 -7.95 -9.07 0.64
C ILE A 71 -9.15 -9.20 -0.30
N THR A 72 -9.38 -8.21 -1.16
CA THR A 72 -10.51 -8.20 -2.09
C THR A 72 -10.36 -9.26 -3.19
N LEU A 73 -9.15 -9.47 -3.71
CA LEU A 73 -8.88 -10.50 -4.72
C LEU A 73 -9.08 -11.92 -4.18
N LEU A 74 -8.66 -12.16 -2.95
CA LEU A 74 -8.75 -13.47 -2.29
C LEU A 74 -10.15 -13.72 -1.68
N GLY A 75 -10.99 -12.69 -1.60
CA GLY A 75 -12.33 -12.77 -1.01
C GLY A 75 -12.30 -12.94 0.51
N LEU A 76 -11.37 -12.27 1.18
CA LEU A 76 -11.12 -12.39 2.62
C LEU A 76 -11.89 -11.40 3.49
N GLU A 77 -12.76 -10.56 2.92
CA GLU A 77 -13.49 -9.50 3.63
C GLU A 77 -14.40 -10.03 4.76
N GLU A 78 -14.89 -11.26 4.60
CA GLU A 78 -15.70 -11.97 5.62
C GLU A 78 -14.87 -12.65 6.71
N THR A 79 -13.54 -12.68 6.55
CA THR A 79 -12.60 -13.36 7.47
C THR A 79 -11.76 -12.34 8.23
N ILE A 80 -11.28 -11.31 7.52
CA ILE A 80 -10.47 -10.22 8.05
C ILE A 80 -11.27 -8.93 7.84
N LYS A 81 -11.73 -8.33 8.94
CA LYS A 81 -12.40 -7.02 8.90
C LYS A 81 -11.43 -5.98 8.34
N THR A 82 -11.94 -4.94 7.69
CA THR A 82 -11.08 -3.83 7.22
C THR A 82 -11.65 -2.50 7.69
N GLU A 83 -10.76 -1.57 8.04
CA GLU A 83 -11.15 -0.20 8.33
C GLU A 83 -10.13 0.79 7.76
N VAL A 84 -10.65 1.81 7.10
CA VAL A 84 -9.87 2.93 6.59
C VAL A 84 -9.62 3.93 7.72
N VAL A 85 -8.35 4.23 7.95
CA VAL A 85 -7.89 5.31 8.84
C VAL A 85 -7.45 6.53 8.04
N ASP A 86 -7.52 7.70 8.67
CA ASP A 86 -7.03 8.95 8.11
C ASP A 86 -6.20 9.75 9.13
N TRP A 87 -5.64 10.86 8.70
CA TRP A 87 -4.82 11.73 9.52
C TRP A 87 -5.67 12.45 10.56
N SER A 88 -5.26 12.34 11.83
CA SER A 88 -5.82 13.16 12.90
C SER A 88 -5.41 14.63 12.75
N GLU A 89 -6.20 15.55 13.29
CA GLU A 89 -5.81 16.97 13.38
C GLU A 89 -4.51 17.18 14.17
N ASN A 90 -4.23 16.29 15.13
CA ASN A 90 -2.97 16.28 15.87
C ASN A 90 -2.03 15.19 15.33
N GLU A 91 -1.18 15.55 14.38
CA GLU A 91 -0.24 14.61 13.75
C GLU A 91 0.59 13.79 14.76
N ASP A 92 0.85 14.29 15.97
CA ASP A 92 1.59 13.56 16.99
C ASP A 92 0.84 12.31 17.52
N LEU A 93 -0.46 12.15 17.22
CA LEU A 93 -1.26 10.97 17.57
C LEU A 93 -1.27 9.90 16.46
N GLY A 94 -0.98 10.28 15.22
CA GLY A 94 -0.88 9.39 14.07
C GLY A 94 -2.21 9.17 13.35
N TRP A 95 -2.48 7.92 12.97
CA TRP A 95 -3.71 7.54 12.27
C TRP A 95 -4.89 7.49 13.24
N GLU A 96 -6.01 8.10 12.85
CA GLU A 96 -7.27 8.13 13.59
C GLU A 96 -8.36 7.34 12.85
N PHE A 97 -9.27 6.73 13.62
CA PHE A 97 -10.41 5.99 13.10
C PHE A 97 -11.55 6.93 12.70
N VAL A 98 -11.28 7.90 11.81
CA VAL A 98 -12.21 8.98 11.44
C VAL A 98 -13.54 8.49 10.84
N ASN A 99 -13.58 7.25 10.34
CA ASN A 99 -14.78 6.64 9.77
C ASN A 99 -15.63 5.91 10.82
N SER A 100 -15.10 5.70 12.03
CA SER A 100 -15.83 5.07 13.12
C SER A 100 -16.74 6.08 13.85
N PRO A 101 -17.91 5.64 14.38
CA PRO A 101 -18.74 6.49 15.23
C PRO A 101 -17.94 7.07 16.40
N SER A 102 -18.04 8.39 16.59
CA SER A 102 -17.24 9.12 17.59
C SER A 102 -15.71 8.94 17.47
N HIS A 103 -15.25 8.52 16.29
CA HIS A 103 -13.87 8.18 15.97
C HIS A 103 -13.31 7.00 16.79
N ILE A 104 -14.17 6.14 17.34
CA ILE A 104 -13.75 5.00 18.18
C ILE A 104 -14.07 3.70 17.45
N ASN A 105 -13.04 2.92 17.11
CA ASN A 105 -13.22 1.63 16.47
C ASN A 105 -13.98 0.66 17.41
N ALA A 106 -15.04 0.03 16.90
CA ALA A 106 -15.94 -0.79 17.69
C ALA A 106 -15.32 -2.09 18.19
N GLU A 107 -14.37 -2.66 17.44
CA GLU A 107 -13.74 -3.94 17.79
C GLU A 107 -12.67 -3.78 18.88
N THR A 108 -11.91 -2.69 18.81
CA THR A 108 -10.73 -2.48 19.66
C THR A 108 -10.93 -1.43 20.76
N GLY A 109 -11.92 -0.55 20.61
CA GLY A 109 -12.13 0.61 21.50
C GLY A 109 -11.08 1.72 21.37
N ALA A 110 -10.12 1.59 20.45
CA ALA A 110 -9.12 2.62 20.19
C ALA A 110 -9.71 3.78 19.39
N GLN A 111 -9.19 4.99 19.60
CA GLN A 111 -9.44 6.17 18.77
C GLN A 111 -8.29 6.41 17.77
N PHE A 112 -7.07 6.06 18.17
CA PHE A 112 -5.88 6.17 17.33
C PHE A 112 -5.19 4.82 17.17
N LEU A 113 -4.68 4.53 15.98
CA LEU A 113 -3.90 3.30 15.72
C LEU A 113 -2.66 3.21 16.61
N SER A 114 -2.12 4.35 17.05
CA SER A 114 -0.99 4.41 17.97
C SER A 114 -1.25 3.73 19.31
N GLU A 115 -2.48 3.76 19.81
CA GLU A 115 -2.86 3.05 21.04
C GLU A 115 -2.58 1.55 20.92
N LEU A 116 -2.93 0.95 19.78
CA LEU A 116 -2.73 -0.49 19.52
C LEU A 116 -1.25 -0.85 19.38
N TYR A 117 -0.46 0.04 18.79
CA TYR A 117 1.01 -0.08 18.77
C TYR A 117 1.59 -0.10 20.20
N TYR A 118 1.14 0.80 21.07
CA TYR A 118 1.61 0.89 22.46
C TYR A 118 1.05 -0.19 23.39
N ASN A 119 -0.13 -0.74 23.08
CA ASN A 119 -0.63 -1.94 23.75
C ASN A 119 0.27 -3.15 23.47
N THR A 120 0.85 -3.22 22.26
CA THR A 120 1.67 -4.35 21.83
C THR A 120 3.10 -4.24 22.33
N ASP A 121 3.70 -3.07 22.16
CA ASP A 121 5.03 -2.75 22.68
C ASP A 121 4.95 -1.36 23.32
N PRO A 122 4.82 -1.28 24.66
CA PRO A 122 4.78 -0.01 25.33
C PRO A 122 5.98 0.85 24.96
N GLU A 123 7.19 0.31 24.86
CA GLU A 123 8.43 1.04 24.57
C GLU A 123 8.65 1.34 23.08
N TYR A 124 7.64 1.18 22.23
CA TYR A 124 7.75 1.46 20.81
C TYR A 124 8.11 2.93 20.53
N LEU A 125 9.18 3.16 19.77
CA LEU A 125 9.67 4.51 19.44
C LEU A 125 9.49 4.90 17.96
N GLY A 126 8.97 3.98 17.14
CA GLY A 126 8.78 4.22 15.71
C GLY A 126 7.49 4.95 15.37
N ARG A 127 7.34 5.30 14.10
CA ARG A 127 6.07 5.70 13.50
C ARG A 127 5.10 4.54 13.56
N THR A 128 3.85 4.86 13.89
CA THR A 128 2.72 3.94 13.84
C THR A 128 2.20 3.94 12.41
N THR A 129 2.36 2.82 11.71
CA THR A 129 2.21 2.75 10.25
C THR A 129 0.98 1.96 9.86
N VAL A 130 0.44 2.23 8.67
CA VAL A 130 -0.39 1.27 7.94
C VAL A 130 0.44 0.63 6.82
N PRO A 131 0.18 -0.63 6.42
CA PRO A 131 -0.86 -1.53 6.94
C PRO A 131 -0.54 -2.04 8.35
N ALA A 132 -1.57 -2.35 9.12
CA ALA A 132 -1.44 -3.06 10.39
C ALA A 132 -2.59 -4.06 10.55
N ILE A 133 -2.25 -5.34 10.68
CA ILE A 133 -3.21 -6.38 11.10
C ILE A 133 -3.19 -6.48 12.61
N VAL A 134 -4.36 -6.33 13.20
CA VAL A 134 -4.59 -6.33 14.64
C VAL A 134 -5.44 -7.53 15.01
N ASP A 135 -5.02 -8.25 16.05
CA ASP A 135 -5.87 -9.19 16.76
C ASP A 135 -6.74 -8.38 17.73
N TYR A 136 -8.01 -8.18 17.37
CA TYR A 136 -8.91 -7.35 18.18
C TYR A 136 -9.44 -8.10 19.41
N LYS A 137 -9.19 -9.42 19.54
CA LYS A 137 -9.47 -10.15 20.79
C LYS A 137 -8.41 -9.83 21.86
N THR A 138 -7.18 -9.53 21.45
CA THR A 138 -6.07 -9.19 22.36
C THR A 138 -5.69 -7.70 22.32
N ASN A 139 -6.25 -6.93 21.38
CA ASN A 139 -5.93 -5.52 21.15
C ASN A 139 -4.45 -5.25 20.88
N THR A 140 -3.81 -6.13 20.12
CA THR A 140 -2.39 -6.06 19.76
C THR A 140 -2.16 -6.17 18.26
N ILE A 141 -1.16 -5.44 17.76
CA ILE A 141 -0.65 -5.57 16.39
C ILE A 141 0.00 -6.95 16.25
N VAL A 142 -0.45 -7.72 15.27
CA VAL A 142 0.18 -8.99 14.89
C VAL A 142 1.27 -8.73 13.87
N ASN A 143 0.92 -8.00 12.82
CA ASN A 143 1.81 -7.83 11.68
C ASN A 143 1.63 -6.46 11.01
N ASN A 144 2.74 -5.73 10.82
CA ASN A 144 2.83 -4.50 10.05
C ASN A 144 3.89 -4.60 8.92
N ASP A 145 4.28 -5.81 8.55
CA ASP A 145 5.28 -6.07 7.53
C ASP A 145 4.74 -5.91 6.13
N PHE A 146 4.71 -4.67 5.65
CA PHE A 146 4.23 -4.36 4.30
C PHE A 146 4.97 -5.09 3.16
N ARG A 147 6.11 -5.76 3.43
CA ARG A 147 6.86 -6.52 2.41
C ARG A 147 6.34 -7.95 2.22
N PHE A 148 5.85 -8.59 3.28
CA PHE A 148 5.45 -10.00 3.27
C PHE A 148 4.00 -10.24 3.70
N LEU A 149 3.30 -9.20 4.16
CA LEU A 149 1.93 -9.32 4.65
C LEU A 149 0.98 -9.92 3.61
N THR A 150 1.10 -9.53 2.34
CA THR A 150 0.29 -10.11 1.26
C THR A 150 0.54 -11.61 1.10
N ASN A 151 1.80 -12.04 1.22
CA ASN A 151 2.16 -13.45 1.10
C ASN A 151 1.55 -14.31 2.22
N TYR A 152 1.46 -13.81 3.45
CA TYR A 152 0.73 -14.52 4.51
C TYR A 152 -0.75 -14.68 4.19
N LEU A 153 -1.39 -13.65 3.60
CA LEU A 153 -2.79 -13.75 3.18
C LEU A 153 -2.97 -14.76 2.05
N GLU A 154 -2.02 -14.82 1.13
CA GLU A 154 -2.02 -15.75 -0.02
C GLU A 154 -1.71 -17.20 0.36
N THR A 155 -1.02 -17.45 1.48
CA THR A 155 -0.61 -18.80 1.90
C THR A 155 -1.32 -19.31 3.14
N GLU A 156 -1.32 -18.56 4.24
CA GLU A 156 -1.81 -19.04 5.53
C GLU A 156 -3.35 -18.98 5.62
N PHE A 157 -3.97 -18.01 4.95
CA PHE A 157 -5.43 -17.83 4.96
C PHE A 157 -6.16 -18.60 3.84
N ARG A 158 -5.49 -19.54 3.15
CA ARG A 158 -6.02 -20.26 1.99
C ARG A 158 -7.36 -20.95 2.21
N GLU A 159 -7.57 -21.52 3.39
CA GLU A 159 -8.83 -22.20 3.72
C GLU A 159 -10.05 -21.26 3.73
N TYR A 160 -9.80 -19.95 3.83
CA TYR A 160 -10.81 -18.90 3.82
C TYR A 160 -10.95 -18.17 2.49
N HIS A 161 -10.15 -18.52 1.48
CA HIS A 161 -10.27 -17.91 0.15
C HIS A 161 -11.60 -18.29 -0.50
N MET A 162 -12.22 -17.36 -1.22
CA MET A 162 -13.41 -17.69 -2.02
C MET A 162 -13.03 -18.68 -3.13
N GLY A 163 -13.94 -19.58 -3.51
CA GLY A 163 -13.64 -20.70 -4.44
C GLY A 163 -13.16 -20.31 -5.85
N ASN A 164 -13.25 -19.03 -6.22
CA ASN A 164 -12.73 -18.48 -7.48
C ASN A 164 -11.52 -17.54 -7.30
N ALA A 165 -10.94 -17.47 -6.10
CA ALA A 165 -9.77 -16.64 -5.80
C ALA A 165 -8.60 -16.99 -6.74
N PRO A 166 -7.83 -15.98 -7.17
CA PRO A 166 -6.64 -16.18 -7.99
C PRO A 166 -5.46 -16.69 -7.16
N ASP A 167 -4.58 -17.49 -7.77
CA ASP A 167 -3.30 -17.83 -7.15
C ASP A 167 -2.27 -16.75 -7.51
N LEU A 168 -2.12 -15.77 -6.60
CA LEU A 168 -1.22 -14.62 -6.76
C LEU A 168 0.24 -14.93 -6.43
N TYR A 169 0.49 -16.04 -5.73
CA TYR A 169 1.81 -16.47 -5.25
C TYR A 169 2.01 -17.99 -5.35
N PRO A 170 1.89 -18.55 -6.57
CA PRO A 170 1.97 -19.98 -6.84
C PRO A 170 3.36 -20.51 -6.50
N TYR A 171 3.42 -21.70 -5.89
CA TYR A 171 4.65 -22.31 -5.37
C TYR A 171 5.81 -22.29 -6.37
N GLU A 172 5.55 -22.69 -7.62
CA GLU A 172 6.57 -22.80 -8.68
C GLU A 172 7.16 -21.45 -9.13
N LEU A 173 6.44 -20.34 -8.92
CA LEU A 173 6.89 -19.00 -9.33
C LEU A 173 7.34 -18.14 -8.15
N ARG A 174 7.26 -18.62 -6.90
CA ARG A 174 7.59 -17.83 -5.70
C ARG A 174 8.96 -17.18 -5.80
N LYS A 175 9.99 -17.92 -6.21
CA LYS A 175 11.33 -17.35 -6.39
C LYS A 175 11.34 -16.18 -7.38
N GLN A 176 10.66 -16.32 -8.52
CA GLN A 176 10.61 -15.26 -9.54
C GLN A 176 9.81 -14.05 -9.05
N ILE A 177 8.73 -14.29 -8.30
CA ILE A 177 7.93 -13.25 -7.66
C ILE A 177 8.75 -12.52 -6.60
N ASP A 178 9.47 -13.23 -5.75
CA ASP A 178 10.33 -12.65 -4.71
C ASP A 178 11.46 -11.80 -5.31
N ASP A 179 12.15 -12.33 -6.33
CA ASP A 179 13.21 -11.61 -7.05
C ASP A 179 12.64 -10.32 -7.70
N MET A 180 11.47 -10.40 -8.35
CA MET A 180 10.79 -9.24 -8.94
C MET A 180 10.34 -8.25 -7.86
N ASN A 181 9.80 -8.72 -6.74
CA ASN A 181 9.30 -7.91 -5.65
C ASN A 181 10.42 -7.13 -4.95
N GLU A 182 11.59 -7.74 -4.75
CA GLU A 182 12.76 -7.05 -4.22
C GLU A 182 13.28 -6.01 -5.22
N TRP A 183 13.33 -6.34 -6.51
CA TRP A 183 13.70 -5.38 -7.55
C TRP A 183 12.74 -4.19 -7.60
N LEU A 184 11.42 -4.43 -7.55
CA LEU A 184 10.40 -3.39 -7.49
C LEU A 184 10.52 -2.55 -6.23
N TYR A 185 10.80 -3.17 -5.08
CA TYR A 185 10.98 -2.44 -3.83
C TYR A 185 12.12 -1.44 -3.94
N VAL A 186 13.31 -1.88 -4.33
CA VAL A 186 14.51 -1.04 -4.40
C VAL A 186 14.40 0.04 -5.47
N ASN A 187 13.90 -0.32 -6.65
CA ASN A 187 14.01 0.50 -7.85
C ASN A 187 12.76 1.34 -8.16
N VAL A 188 11.60 0.98 -7.60
CA VAL A 188 10.33 1.65 -7.90
C VAL A 188 9.63 2.12 -6.63
N ASN A 189 9.22 1.18 -5.78
CA ASN A 189 8.33 1.46 -4.66
C ASN A 189 9.00 2.31 -3.58
N ASP A 190 10.26 2.02 -3.23
CA ASP A 190 11.02 2.81 -2.26
C ASP A 190 11.82 3.94 -2.93
N ALA A 191 12.30 3.73 -4.17
CA ALA A 191 13.01 4.76 -4.93
C ALA A 191 12.26 6.08 -5.01
N ILE A 192 10.94 6.05 -5.28
CA ILE A 192 10.13 7.27 -5.32
C ILE A 192 10.05 7.97 -3.95
N TYR A 193 10.02 7.22 -2.85
CA TYR A 193 10.08 7.79 -1.51
C TYR A 193 11.47 8.39 -1.23
N ARG A 194 12.54 7.72 -1.68
CA ARG A 194 13.91 8.24 -1.58
C ARG A 194 14.04 9.59 -2.30
N THR A 195 13.37 9.77 -3.43
CA THR A 195 13.28 11.07 -4.10
C THR A 195 12.45 12.07 -3.30
N CYS A 196 11.20 11.73 -2.94
CA CYS A 196 10.26 12.64 -2.28
C CYS A 196 10.75 13.17 -0.93
N PHE A 197 11.54 12.37 -0.20
CA PHE A 197 12.00 12.68 1.15
C PHE A 197 13.50 12.98 1.22
N ALA A 198 14.20 13.06 0.10
CA ALA A 198 15.62 13.44 0.09
C ALA A 198 15.84 14.83 0.70
N ASN A 199 16.91 14.96 1.48
CA ASN A 199 17.34 16.22 2.08
C ASN A 199 18.73 16.67 1.57
N SER A 200 19.18 16.11 0.45
CA SER A 200 20.36 16.53 -0.30
C SER A 200 20.10 16.36 -1.81
N VAL A 201 20.80 17.12 -2.64
CA VAL A 201 20.66 17.05 -4.10
C VAL A 201 21.14 15.70 -4.62
N GLU A 202 22.20 15.16 -4.01
CA GLU A 202 22.76 13.86 -4.32
C GLU A 202 21.74 12.74 -4.06
N ALA A 203 21.14 12.70 -2.87
CA ALA A 203 20.12 11.71 -2.53
C ALA A 203 18.87 11.83 -3.41
N TYR A 204 18.45 13.06 -3.71
CA TYR A 204 17.34 13.32 -4.62
C TYR A 204 17.62 12.76 -6.02
N ASN A 205 18.78 13.09 -6.59
CA ASN A 205 19.16 12.66 -7.94
C ASN A 205 19.31 11.14 -8.02
N GLU A 206 19.87 10.49 -7.00
CA GLU A 206 19.99 9.03 -6.98
C GLU A 206 18.61 8.36 -7.01
N GLY A 207 17.70 8.75 -6.12
CA GLY A 207 16.34 8.21 -6.10
C GLY A 207 15.60 8.49 -7.41
N TYR A 208 15.68 9.74 -7.90
CA TYR A 208 15.00 10.18 -9.12
C TYR A 208 15.46 9.39 -10.35
N ASN A 209 16.78 9.27 -10.55
CA ASN A 209 17.35 8.55 -11.68
C ASN A 209 17.08 7.04 -11.59
N THR A 210 17.13 6.47 -10.37
CA THR A 210 16.77 5.06 -10.13
C THR A 210 15.33 4.80 -10.56
N PHE A 211 14.39 5.61 -10.05
CA PHE A 211 12.96 5.45 -10.33
C PHE A 211 12.66 5.53 -11.82
N PHE A 212 13.11 6.58 -12.50
CA PHE A 212 12.80 6.76 -13.92
C PHE A 212 13.50 5.73 -14.82
N SER A 213 14.72 5.29 -14.48
CA SER A 213 15.39 4.22 -15.23
C SER A 213 14.65 2.88 -15.08
N ALA A 214 14.10 2.63 -13.89
CA ALA A 214 13.29 1.44 -13.65
C ALA A 214 11.97 1.48 -14.42
N LEU A 215 11.31 2.64 -14.52
CA LEU A 215 10.11 2.81 -15.33
C LEU A 215 10.39 2.60 -16.82
N ASP A 216 11.48 3.14 -17.35
CA ASP A 216 11.89 2.89 -18.74
C ASP A 216 12.07 1.39 -19.00
N ALA A 217 12.78 0.68 -18.10
CA ALA A 217 12.98 -0.77 -18.22
C ALA A 217 11.68 -1.59 -18.12
N LEU A 218 10.75 -1.17 -17.26
CA LEU A 218 9.44 -1.81 -17.14
C LEU A 218 8.54 -1.55 -18.34
N ASP A 219 8.55 -0.34 -18.91
CA ASP A 219 7.79 -0.01 -20.12
C ASP A 219 8.28 -0.85 -21.31
N ASP A 220 9.60 -1.02 -21.46
CA ASP A 220 10.19 -1.89 -22.47
C ASP A 220 9.79 -3.35 -22.25
N ARG A 221 9.88 -3.87 -21.02
CA ARG A 221 9.45 -5.24 -20.68
C ARG A 221 7.97 -5.47 -21.03
N LEU A 222 7.11 -4.53 -20.66
CA LEU A 222 5.65 -4.61 -20.85
C LEU A 222 5.21 -4.38 -22.31
N SER A 223 6.16 -4.10 -23.22
CA SER A 223 5.91 -4.09 -24.66
C SER A 223 5.73 -5.51 -25.23
N GLU A 224 6.36 -6.51 -24.59
CA GLU A 224 6.32 -7.92 -25.04
C GLU A 224 5.57 -8.85 -24.08
N GLN A 225 5.28 -8.37 -22.86
CA GLN A 225 4.61 -9.12 -21.80
C GLN A 225 3.34 -8.41 -21.36
N ARG A 226 2.26 -9.17 -21.14
CA ARG A 226 0.99 -8.63 -20.65
C ARG A 226 1.11 -8.15 -19.20
N PHE A 227 1.74 -8.96 -18.34
CA PHE A 227 2.02 -8.65 -16.93
C PHE A 227 3.49 -8.92 -16.61
N LEU A 228 3.94 -8.56 -15.39
CA LEU A 228 5.36 -8.57 -15.04
C LEU A 228 6.03 -9.94 -15.16
N LEU A 229 5.30 -11.02 -14.92
CA LEU A 229 5.82 -12.39 -14.97
C LEU A 229 5.10 -13.26 -16.01
N GLY A 230 4.55 -12.64 -17.06
CA GLY A 230 3.96 -13.34 -18.21
C GLY A 230 2.50 -12.95 -18.46
N ASP A 231 1.61 -13.95 -18.43
CA ASP A 231 0.23 -13.82 -18.91
C ASP A 231 -0.81 -13.51 -17.84
N TYR A 232 -0.46 -13.68 -16.57
CA TYR A 232 -1.38 -13.54 -15.45
C TYR A 232 -0.89 -12.50 -14.44
N VAL A 233 -1.84 -11.84 -13.79
CA VAL A 233 -1.60 -10.97 -12.64
C VAL A 233 -1.11 -11.80 -11.46
N MET A 234 0.00 -11.37 -10.86
CA MET A 234 0.62 -11.93 -9.65
C MET A 234 0.80 -10.84 -8.58
N ASP A 235 1.24 -11.22 -7.38
CA ASP A 235 1.54 -10.28 -6.28
C ASP A 235 2.45 -9.10 -6.72
N SER A 236 3.43 -9.35 -7.60
CA SER A 236 4.30 -8.31 -8.16
C SER A 236 3.54 -7.20 -8.89
N ASP A 237 2.49 -7.56 -9.63
CA ASP A 237 1.72 -6.59 -10.41
C ASP A 237 0.94 -5.63 -9.51
N ILE A 238 0.41 -6.15 -8.38
CA ILE A 238 -0.28 -5.37 -7.34
C ILE A 238 0.70 -4.39 -6.67
N ARG A 239 1.93 -4.84 -6.39
CA ARG A 239 2.99 -3.99 -5.82
C ARG A 239 3.35 -2.85 -6.75
N LEU A 240 3.52 -3.12 -8.04
CA LEU A 240 3.81 -2.08 -9.03
C LEU A 240 2.63 -1.11 -9.18
N TYR A 241 1.41 -1.62 -9.38
CA TYR A 241 0.21 -0.83 -9.55
C TYR A 241 0.00 0.18 -8.42
N SER A 242 0.16 -0.26 -7.17
CA SER A 242 -0.04 0.60 -6.00
C SER A 242 0.87 1.84 -6.00
N THR A 243 2.05 1.77 -6.62
CA THR A 243 2.92 2.94 -6.82
C THR A 243 2.47 3.73 -8.05
N LEU A 244 2.25 3.10 -9.19
CA LEU A 244 2.00 3.81 -10.45
C LEU A 244 0.68 4.59 -10.45
N VAL A 245 -0.38 4.07 -9.82
CA VAL A 245 -1.67 4.78 -9.72
C VAL A 245 -1.58 6.13 -8.99
N ARG A 246 -0.53 6.33 -8.19
CA ARG A 246 -0.23 7.57 -7.46
C ARG A 246 0.73 8.49 -8.19
N MET A 247 1.36 8.03 -9.28
CA MET A 247 2.46 8.75 -9.92
C MET A 247 2.03 10.16 -10.34
N ASP A 248 1.07 10.26 -11.27
CA ASP A 248 0.68 11.54 -11.86
C ASP A 248 -0.14 12.43 -10.90
N LEU A 249 -0.81 11.83 -9.91
CA LEU A 249 -1.72 12.53 -9.00
C LEU A 249 -1.09 12.91 -7.65
N ASN A 250 0.00 12.27 -7.25
CA ASN A 250 0.60 12.50 -5.94
C ASN A 250 2.11 12.67 -6.06
N TYR A 251 2.84 11.68 -6.59
CA TYR A 251 4.30 11.73 -6.54
C TYR A 251 4.89 12.86 -7.38
N LEU A 252 4.28 13.21 -8.52
CA LEU A 252 4.71 14.37 -9.32
C LEU A 252 4.59 15.70 -8.57
N ARG A 253 3.74 15.81 -7.54
CA ARG A 253 3.70 16.97 -6.65
C ARG A 253 5.01 17.16 -5.88
N HIS A 254 5.67 16.07 -5.52
CA HIS A 254 6.80 16.05 -4.60
C HIS A 254 8.16 16.09 -5.31
N ILE A 255 8.23 15.55 -6.53
CA ILE A 255 9.51 15.40 -7.24
C ILE A 255 9.81 16.54 -8.23
N GLY A 256 8.97 17.57 -8.33
CA GLY A 256 9.23 18.71 -9.22
C GLY A 256 9.13 18.34 -10.72
N PRO A 257 10.04 18.84 -11.60
CA PRO A 257 9.97 18.56 -13.03
C PRO A 257 10.04 17.06 -13.33
N SER A 258 8.98 16.53 -13.92
CA SER A 258 8.92 15.11 -14.30
C SER A 258 9.64 14.84 -15.62
N LYS A 259 10.43 13.76 -15.69
CA LYS A 259 11.00 13.25 -16.94
C LYS A 259 9.90 12.80 -17.89
N ARG A 260 8.85 12.17 -17.34
CA ARG A 260 7.73 11.58 -18.07
C ARG A 260 6.58 11.29 -17.10
N ARG A 261 5.33 11.57 -17.48
CA ARG A 261 4.14 11.16 -16.70
C ARG A 261 3.83 9.70 -16.95
N LEU A 262 3.06 9.04 -16.08
CA LEU A 262 2.59 7.67 -16.33
C LEU A 262 1.87 7.59 -17.68
N VAL A 263 0.99 8.55 -17.97
CA VAL A 263 0.22 8.60 -19.23
C VAL A 263 1.09 8.73 -20.50
N ASP A 264 2.34 9.14 -20.36
CA ASP A 264 3.27 9.30 -21.48
C ASP A 264 4.06 7.99 -21.76
N TYR A 265 3.97 6.97 -20.88
CA TYR A 265 4.53 5.63 -21.13
C TYR A 265 3.51 4.76 -21.87
N LYS A 266 3.92 4.19 -23.01
CA LYS A 266 2.99 3.48 -23.89
C LYS A 266 2.43 2.22 -23.24
N ASN A 267 3.29 1.40 -22.63
CA ASN A 267 2.91 0.09 -22.12
C ASN A 267 2.50 0.16 -20.66
N LEU A 268 3.21 0.93 -19.83
CA LEU A 268 2.87 1.13 -18.41
C LEU A 268 1.49 1.76 -18.23
N TRP A 269 1.13 2.75 -19.06
CA TRP A 269 -0.18 3.38 -18.97
C TRP A 269 -1.32 2.38 -19.24
N GLU A 270 -1.21 1.62 -20.34
CA GLU A 270 -2.19 0.59 -20.64
C GLU A 270 -2.19 -0.53 -19.60
N TYR A 271 -1.02 -0.92 -19.09
CA TYR A 271 -0.88 -1.97 -18.07
C TYR A 271 -1.63 -1.58 -16.79
N CYS A 272 -1.45 -0.35 -16.33
CA CYS A 272 -2.12 0.17 -15.15
C CYS A 272 -3.64 0.29 -15.34
N ARG A 273 -4.12 0.70 -16.54
CA ARG A 273 -5.55 0.71 -16.86
C ARG A 273 -6.16 -0.69 -16.94
N GLU A 274 -5.44 -1.66 -17.50
CA GLU A 274 -5.90 -3.06 -17.55
C GLU A 274 -6.07 -3.63 -16.13
N LEU A 275 -5.12 -3.34 -15.23
CA LEU A 275 -5.25 -3.71 -13.81
C LEU A 275 -6.42 -2.98 -13.13
N TYR A 276 -6.59 -1.68 -13.36
CA TYR A 276 -7.70 -0.91 -12.77
C TYR A 276 -9.09 -1.46 -13.13
N GLN A 277 -9.24 -1.99 -14.35
CA GLN A 277 -10.49 -2.61 -14.82
C GLN A 277 -10.87 -3.88 -14.05
N ILE A 278 -9.97 -4.45 -13.26
CA ILE A 278 -10.28 -5.53 -12.32
C ILE A 278 -11.03 -4.92 -11.13
N PRO A 279 -12.22 -5.42 -10.74
CA PRO A 279 -13.04 -4.84 -9.67
C PRO A 279 -12.28 -4.61 -8.36
N ALA A 280 -11.41 -5.55 -7.96
CA ALA A 280 -10.63 -5.43 -6.73
C ALA A 280 -9.62 -4.27 -6.74
N PHE A 281 -9.13 -3.86 -7.92
CA PHE A 281 -8.22 -2.72 -8.05
C PHE A 281 -8.98 -1.40 -8.06
N SER A 282 -10.04 -1.29 -8.85
CA SER A 282 -10.86 -0.07 -8.95
C SER A 282 -11.59 0.24 -7.64
N SER A 283 -12.20 -0.74 -6.97
CA SER A 283 -12.89 -0.55 -5.68
C SER A 283 -11.94 -0.14 -4.53
N ASN A 284 -10.63 -0.32 -4.72
CA ASN A 284 -9.60 0.06 -3.77
C ASN A 284 -8.74 1.25 -4.27
N THR A 285 -9.21 2.00 -5.28
CA THR A 285 -8.50 3.17 -5.83
C THR A 285 -9.37 4.41 -5.72
N TYR A 286 -8.90 5.37 -4.92
CA TYR A 286 -9.68 6.57 -4.55
C TYR A 286 -8.96 7.83 -5.00
N PHE A 287 -9.18 8.26 -6.25
CA PHE A 287 -8.32 9.25 -6.91
C PHE A 287 -8.22 10.60 -6.18
N GLN A 288 -9.27 11.06 -5.50
CA GLN A 288 -9.23 12.31 -4.73
C GLN A 288 -8.34 12.16 -3.48
N GLU A 289 -8.46 11.06 -2.75
CA GLU A 289 -7.61 10.74 -1.60
C GLU A 289 -6.17 10.43 -2.02
N LEU A 290 -5.96 9.82 -3.20
CA LEU A 290 -4.62 9.67 -3.78
C LEU A 290 -4.01 11.05 -4.06
N ALA A 291 -4.76 11.99 -4.61
CA ALA A 291 -4.29 13.35 -4.90
C ALA A 291 -4.16 14.26 -3.66
N ALA A 292 -4.61 13.77 -2.50
CA ALA A 292 -4.70 14.52 -1.25
C ALA A 292 -5.48 15.84 -1.41
N VAL A 293 -6.63 15.78 -2.09
CA VAL A 293 -7.53 16.92 -2.29
C VAL A 293 -7.94 17.50 -0.94
N GLY A 294 -7.75 18.80 -0.73
CA GLY A 294 -8.18 19.50 0.49
C GLY A 294 -7.39 19.12 1.75
N ASP A 295 -6.31 18.35 1.62
CA ASP A 295 -5.42 18.02 2.73
C ASP A 295 -4.65 19.26 3.17
N LYS A 296 -4.92 19.69 4.41
CA LYS A 296 -4.41 20.93 5.02
C LYS A 296 -2.89 20.95 5.19
N ARG A 297 -2.21 19.81 5.06
CA ARG A 297 -0.74 19.73 5.10
C ARG A 297 -0.11 20.27 3.82
N PHE A 298 -0.86 20.30 2.72
CA PHE A 298 -0.42 20.89 1.47
C PHE A 298 -0.95 22.31 1.34
N LYS A 299 -0.14 23.18 0.74
CA LYS A 299 -0.63 24.48 0.27
C LYS A 299 -1.63 24.25 -0.86
N PHE A 300 -2.67 25.07 -0.87
CA PHE A 300 -3.64 25.10 -1.96
C PHE A 300 -2.95 25.16 -3.32
N ASN A 301 -3.40 24.29 -4.23
CA ASN A 301 -2.94 24.21 -5.59
C ASN A 301 -4.16 24.04 -6.52
N PRO A 302 -4.36 24.95 -7.50
CA PRO A 302 -5.55 24.90 -8.35
C PRO A 302 -5.76 23.56 -9.09
N TYR A 303 -4.68 22.91 -9.53
CA TYR A 303 -4.81 21.63 -10.22
C TYR A 303 -5.34 20.55 -9.28
N TYR A 304 -4.72 20.38 -8.12
CA TYR A 304 -5.11 19.32 -7.20
C TYR A 304 -6.41 19.62 -6.46
N ASP A 305 -6.66 20.87 -6.05
CA ASP A 305 -7.82 21.21 -5.21
C ASP A 305 -9.06 21.62 -6.01
N MET A 306 -8.93 21.94 -7.30
CA MET A 306 -10.09 22.31 -8.15
C MET A 306 -10.24 21.43 -9.39
N VAL A 307 -9.16 21.09 -10.10
CA VAL A 307 -9.26 20.33 -11.35
C VAL A 307 -9.45 18.83 -11.09
N VAL A 308 -8.68 18.24 -10.17
CA VAL A 308 -8.81 16.81 -9.83
C VAL A 308 -10.23 16.43 -9.39
N PRO A 309 -10.92 17.17 -8.49
CA PRO A 309 -12.30 16.84 -8.10
C PRO A 309 -13.33 16.89 -9.24
N GLN A 310 -13.02 17.63 -10.30
CA GLN A 310 -13.88 17.79 -11.48
C GLN A 310 -13.52 16.82 -12.61
N THR A 311 -12.43 16.05 -12.45
CA THR A 311 -11.94 15.13 -13.47
C THR A 311 -12.47 13.73 -13.20
N ASP A 312 -13.13 13.13 -14.18
CA ASP A 312 -13.64 11.77 -14.13
C ASP A 312 -12.49 10.77 -14.38
N TYR A 313 -11.63 10.62 -13.37
CA TYR A 313 -10.51 9.68 -13.42
C TYR A 313 -11.00 8.22 -13.50
N GLU A 314 -12.13 7.89 -12.88
CA GLU A 314 -12.70 6.54 -12.98
C GLU A 314 -13.00 6.17 -14.42
N LYS A 315 -13.60 7.08 -15.19
CA LYS A 315 -13.82 6.89 -16.63
C LYS A 315 -12.52 6.78 -17.42
N ILE A 316 -11.58 7.70 -17.21
CA ILE A 316 -10.27 7.69 -17.91
C ILE A 316 -9.54 6.36 -17.68
N TRP A 317 -9.53 5.88 -16.44
CA TRP A 317 -8.84 4.64 -16.07
C TRP A 317 -9.62 3.38 -16.48
N SER A 318 -10.94 3.48 -16.64
CA SER A 318 -11.80 2.40 -17.16
C SER A 318 -11.77 2.25 -18.67
N ASP A 319 -11.18 3.19 -19.41
CA ASP A 319 -11.11 3.09 -20.87
C ASP A 319 -10.43 1.78 -21.31
N PRO A 320 -11.01 1.02 -22.26
CA PRO A 320 -10.48 -0.26 -22.68
C PRO A 320 -9.01 -0.20 -23.11
N THR A 321 -8.32 -1.31 -22.92
CA THR A 321 -6.93 -1.50 -23.36
C THR A 321 -6.85 -2.68 -24.34
N ASN A 322 -5.80 -2.73 -25.15
CA ASN A 322 -5.58 -3.81 -26.11
C ASN A 322 -4.55 -4.83 -25.64
N ARG A 323 -4.16 -4.78 -24.36
CA ARG A 323 -3.08 -5.60 -23.79
C ARG A 323 -3.39 -7.09 -23.75
N CYS A 324 -4.66 -7.47 -23.78
CA CYS A 324 -5.07 -8.87 -23.93
C CYS A 324 -4.49 -9.54 -25.20
N ALA A 325 -4.13 -8.76 -26.23
CA ALA A 325 -3.47 -9.25 -27.44
C ALA A 325 -2.02 -9.74 -27.20
N LEU A 326 -1.38 -9.33 -26.09
CA LEU A 326 -0.04 -9.79 -25.69
C LEU A 326 -0.07 -11.15 -24.99
N SER A 327 -1.26 -11.67 -24.64
CA SER A 327 -1.36 -12.94 -23.93
C SER A 327 -0.98 -14.11 -24.84
N LYS A 328 -0.09 -14.98 -24.34
CA LYS A 328 0.37 -16.20 -25.03
C LYS A 328 -0.44 -17.45 -24.63
N ARG A 329 -1.33 -17.32 -23.64
CA ARG A 329 -2.18 -18.38 -23.09
C ARG A 329 -3.67 -18.03 -23.25
N ASP A 330 -4.54 -18.72 -22.51
CA ASP A 330 -5.96 -18.37 -22.41
C ASP A 330 -6.13 -16.88 -22.05
N LYS A 331 -7.24 -16.28 -22.46
CA LYS A 331 -7.55 -14.86 -22.25
C LYS A 331 -7.80 -14.50 -20.78
N GLY A 332 -7.87 -15.50 -19.89
CA GLY A 332 -7.97 -15.30 -18.44
C GLY A 332 -6.88 -14.37 -17.92
N ILE A 333 -7.26 -13.51 -16.96
CA ILE A 333 -6.35 -12.51 -16.39
C ILE A 333 -5.59 -13.04 -15.15
N PHE A 334 -6.09 -14.11 -14.54
CA PHE A 334 -5.53 -14.73 -13.35
C PHE A 334 -5.19 -16.19 -13.56
N LEU A 335 -4.11 -16.62 -12.91
CA LEU A 335 -3.85 -18.03 -12.69
C LEU A 335 -4.83 -18.58 -11.64
N LYS A 336 -5.35 -19.78 -11.87
CA LYS A 336 -6.18 -20.51 -10.90
C LYS A 336 -5.44 -21.75 -10.43
N GLU A 337 -5.71 -22.19 -9.19
CA GLU A 337 -5.08 -23.38 -8.61
C GLU A 337 -5.17 -24.60 -9.54
N GLY A 338 -4.06 -25.33 -9.66
CA GLY A 338 -3.97 -26.56 -10.44
C GLY A 338 -3.93 -26.40 -11.97
N ARG A 339 -3.76 -25.19 -12.52
CA ARG A 339 -3.65 -24.95 -13.97
C ARG A 339 -2.34 -24.31 -14.39
N PHE A 340 -1.24 -25.07 -14.36
CA PHE A 340 -0.19 -24.87 -15.35
C PHE A 340 -0.62 -25.68 -16.58
N SER A 341 -1.23 -25.02 -17.57
CA SER A 341 -1.51 -25.62 -18.88
C SER A 341 -0.22 -26.02 -19.57
#